data_AF-A0A382C430-F1
#
_entry.id   AF-A0A382C430-F1
#
_cell.length_a   1.000
_cell.length_b   1.000
_cell.length_c   1.000
_cell.angle_alpha   90.00
_cell.angle_beta   90.00
_cell.angle_gamma   90.00
#
_symmetry.space_group_name_H-M   'P 1'
#
loop_
_entity.id
_entity.type
_entity.pdbx_description
1 polymer ?
#
loop_
_entity_poly.entity_id
_entity_poly.type
_entity_poly.pdbx_seq_one_letter_code
_entity_poly.pdbx_strand_id
1 'polypeptide(L)'
;MKTLRSYIKEEEAPTNAGIYRALQATGKVGKHSNDSAPRVSNEKKLSDADFIQLIKDTFDGATDVTKIAPEVSPNNSRTWPMFVFNWNGRADCRVWLTGEIKGRGSKQTTEQEVSWLLVLAAMYYNMDKITASNDSKEHATLNEMLDNNVYQKVYGATGKALDISGARGLTQWLQANPAWLKGHLSQCEKFVNLEVNAPARFVKDRPNIPIVKHAQKIFHTSVPDQKFDKDKWNPADVWLEYEDFTETNFDNLDDINRYLKSSIQLGNGIIGVSLKQGSSAPKPINMQGFIPNYEVQNLFLEYGELLAQNVNTEYVGTELTGYSVMYRLFTAKPTETIRGEADKKGSLAMHGKVFLEYLDFLAGGKRVASVEAVKGILVKQNKNKEYEFTKDGTTAFKKVRTRWKFLQNSDIFRYNSRGQKDMDDYSRLFNSRTPSKEFLDYLTQTGKSKRISEISMQTRVSARFQTIVLGAILARLKTLNKDSFFKVVLGMLLYGKSESQWSAPHYKVE
;
A
#
# COMPACT_ATOMS: atom_id res chain seq x y z
N MET A 1 -69.47 -2.45 39.44
CA MET A 1 -69.07 -1.16 38.84
C MET A 1 -67.59 -1.21 38.54
N LYS A 2 -67.19 -1.13 37.25
CA LYS A 2 -65.79 -0.86 36.87
C LYS A 2 -65.51 0.62 37.13
N THR A 3 -64.43 0.94 37.83
CA THR A 3 -64.06 2.33 38.14
C THR A 3 -63.58 3.04 36.86
N LEU A 4 -63.83 4.35 36.75
CA LEU A 4 -63.44 5.21 35.61
C LEU A 4 -61.94 5.13 35.27
N ARG A 5 -61.08 4.78 36.25
CA ARG A 5 -59.64 4.57 36.04
C ARG A 5 -59.29 3.39 35.12
N SER A 6 -60.22 2.48 34.85
CA SER A 6 -59.96 1.33 33.96
C SER A 6 -60.17 1.63 32.46
N TYR A 7 -60.68 2.82 32.12
CA TYR A 7 -60.90 3.26 30.73
C TYR A 7 -59.84 4.24 30.21
N ILE A 8 -58.99 4.77 31.09
CA ILE A 8 -57.89 5.66 30.71
C ILE A 8 -56.61 4.84 30.86
N LYS A 9 -56.22 4.11 29.81
CA LYS A 9 -54.80 3.88 29.58
C LYS A 9 -54.26 5.24 29.15
N GLU A 10 -53.70 6.01 30.08
CA GLU A 10 -52.69 6.99 29.67
C GLU A 10 -51.59 6.15 29.01
N GLU A 11 -51.54 6.18 27.67
CA GLU A 11 -50.41 5.59 26.96
C GLU A 11 -49.16 6.32 27.45
N GLU A 12 -48.21 5.57 28.04
CA GLU A 12 -46.96 6.15 28.51
C GLU A 12 -46.31 6.94 27.38
N ALA A 13 -45.87 8.16 27.68
CA ALA A 13 -45.26 9.04 26.71
C ALA A 13 -44.14 8.31 25.93
N PRO A 14 -44.11 8.41 24.60
CA PRO A 14 -43.25 7.59 23.77
C PRO A 14 -41.77 7.86 24.05
N THR A 15 -41.01 6.79 24.30
CA THR A 15 -39.55 6.87 24.53
C THR A 15 -38.78 7.00 23.21
N ASN A 16 -37.59 7.59 23.26
CA ASN A 16 -36.70 7.68 22.10
C ASN A 16 -36.35 6.30 21.51
N ALA A 17 -36.17 5.29 22.36
CA ALA A 17 -35.96 3.90 21.95
C ALA A 17 -37.20 3.30 21.26
N GLY A 18 -38.40 3.64 21.74
CA GLY A 18 -39.67 3.24 21.11
C GLY A 18 -39.82 3.81 19.71
N ILE A 19 -39.54 5.11 19.53
CA ILE A 19 -39.56 5.79 18.23
C ILE A 19 -38.57 5.13 17.25
N TYR A 20 -37.34 4.92 17.69
CA TYR A 20 -36.31 4.24 16.89
C TYR A 20 -36.74 2.84 16.44
N ARG A 21 -37.23 2.00 17.37
CA ARG A 21 -37.65 0.62 17.08
C ARG A 21 -38.84 0.58 16.12
N ALA A 22 -39.82 1.47 16.30
CA ALA A 22 -40.98 1.54 15.42
C ALA A 22 -40.59 1.88 13.97
N LEU A 23 -39.72 2.88 13.78
CA LEU A 23 -39.21 3.25 12.45
C LEU A 23 -38.38 2.11 11.83
N GLN A 24 -37.55 1.44 12.62
CA GLN A 24 -36.75 0.32 12.13
C GLN A 24 -37.59 -0.89 11.72
N ALA A 25 -38.68 -1.17 12.46
CA ALA A 25 -39.60 -2.27 12.14
C ALA A 25 -40.28 -2.12 10.78
N THR A 26 -40.34 -0.90 10.22
CA THR A 26 -40.84 -0.67 8.85
C THR A 26 -39.94 -1.27 7.76
N GLY A 27 -38.68 -1.57 8.10
CA GLY A 27 -37.65 -2.00 7.14
C GLY A 27 -37.31 -0.95 6.08
N LYS A 28 -37.84 0.29 6.17
CA LYS A 28 -37.55 1.38 5.23
C LYS A 28 -36.29 2.17 5.62
N VAL A 29 -35.85 2.04 6.86
CA VAL A 29 -34.61 2.60 7.40
C VAL A 29 -33.81 1.52 8.11
N GLY A 30 -32.48 1.68 8.14
CA GLY A 30 -31.55 0.71 8.69
C GLY A 30 -31.27 0.90 10.18
N LYS A 31 -30.49 -0.03 10.74
CA LYS A 31 -30.11 0.01 12.16
C LYS A 31 -29.13 1.14 12.46
N HIS A 32 -29.24 1.68 13.67
CA HIS A 32 -28.22 2.53 14.26
C HIS A 32 -27.51 1.74 15.35
N SER A 33 -26.25 2.10 15.63
CA SER A 33 -25.37 1.34 16.53
C SER A 33 -25.75 1.44 18.02
N ASN A 34 -26.71 2.29 18.38
CA ASN A 34 -27.25 2.39 19.74
C ASN A 34 -28.78 2.44 19.70
N ASP A 35 -29.45 1.44 20.30
CA ASP A 35 -30.91 1.28 20.35
C ASP A 35 -31.62 2.29 21.26
N SER A 36 -30.87 3.06 22.06
CA SER A 36 -31.40 4.11 22.94
C SER A 36 -31.33 5.52 22.34
N ALA A 37 -30.53 5.70 21.28
CA ALA A 37 -30.43 6.96 20.56
C ALA A 37 -31.48 7.00 19.44
N PRO A 38 -32.25 8.09 19.30
CA PRO A 38 -33.30 8.19 18.29
C PRO A 38 -32.71 8.51 16.90
N ARG A 39 -31.92 7.60 16.32
CA ARG A 39 -31.27 7.80 15.02
C ARG A 39 -31.51 6.60 14.12
N VAL A 40 -31.73 6.82 12.83
CA VAL A 40 -31.99 5.75 11.86
C VAL A 40 -31.15 5.91 10.59
N SER A 41 -30.69 4.78 10.04
CA SER A 41 -29.80 4.77 8.87
C SER A 41 -30.59 4.95 7.56
N ASN A 42 -30.16 5.85 6.68
CA ASN A 42 -30.80 6.09 5.37
C ASN A 42 -30.25 5.19 4.25
N GLU A 43 -30.29 3.88 4.46
CA GLU A 43 -29.78 2.89 3.50
C GLU A 43 -30.57 2.87 2.18
N LYS A 44 -31.84 3.27 2.23
CA LYS A 44 -32.78 3.25 1.10
C LYS A 44 -32.96 4.59 0.38
N LYS A 45 -32.10 5.57 0.69
CA LYS A 45 -32.07 6.87 -0.02
C LYS A 45 -33.41 7.63 0.05
N LEU A 46 -34.08 7.56 1.18
CA LEU A 46 -35.29 8.35 1.43
C LEU A 46 -34.97 9.83 1.31
N SER A 47 -35.78 10.58 0.55
CA SER A 47 -35.75 12.03 0.61
C SER A 47 -36.28 12.51 1.96
N ASP A 48 -36.03 13.77 2.33
CA ASP A 48 -36.59 14.33 3.56
C ASP A 48 -38.12 14.27 3.57
N ALA A 49 -38.76 14.46 2.40
CA ALA A 49 -40.21 14.38 2.26
C ALA A 49 -40.71 12.94 2.48
N ASP A 50 -40.03 11.96 1.89
CA ASP A 50 -40.36 10.54 2.08
C ASP A 50 -40.16 10.11 3.54
N PHE A 51 -39.15 10.66 4.22
CA PHE A 51 -38.91 10.36 5.63
C PHE A 51 -39.93 11.04 6.55
N ILE A 52 -40.35 12.27 6.25
CA ILE A 52 -41.48 12.92 6.95
C ILE A 52 -42.75 12.09 6.78
N GLN A 53 -43.02 11.60 5.57
CA GLN A 53 -44.18 10.74 5.32
C GLN A 53 -44.05 9.42 6.09
N LEU A 54 -42.87 8.81 6.11
CA LEU A 54 -42.60 7.61 6.90
C LEU A 54 -42.91 7.81 8.39
N ILE A 55 -42.55 8.96 8.96
CA ILE A 55 -42.87 9.30 10.36
C ILE A 55 -44.39 9.34 10.56
N LYS A 56 -45.12 10.04 9.68
CA LYS A 56 -46.59 10.12 9.75
C LYS A 56 -47.26 8.76 9.61
N ASP A 57 -46.76 7.91 8.71
CA ASP A 57 -47.30 6.57 8.48
C ASP A 57 -47.00 5.62 9.66
N THR A 58 -45.86 5.81 10.33
CA THR A 58 -45.42 4.95 11.44
C THR A 58 -46.09 5.32 12.76
N PHE A 59 -46.38 6.61 12.95
CA PHE A 59 -46.92 7.16 14.20
C PHE A 59 -48.27 7.83 13.93
N ASP A 60 -49.33 7.04 14.02
CA ASP A 60 -50.70 7.54 13.79
C ASP A 60 -51.02 8.72 14.73
N GLY A 61 -51.54 9.81 14.16
CA GLY A 61 -51.77 11.07 14.87
C GLY A 61 -50.52 11.96 15.10
N ALA A 62 -49.36 11.64 14.51
CA ALA A 62 -48.19 12.53 14.58
C ALA A 62 -48.44 13.87 13.86
N THR A 63 -48.13 14.96 14.56
CA THR A 63 -48.33 16.34 14.08
C THR A 63 -47.02 17.14 14.13
N ASP A 64 -46.98 18.30 13.47
CA ASP A 64 -45.86 19.25 13.49
C ASP A 64 -44.50 18.66 13.09
N VAL A 65 -44.50 17.68 12.16
CA VAL A 65 -43.27 17.05 11.67
C VAL A 65 -42.42 18.07 10.92
N THR A 66 -41.35 18.53 11.55
CA THR A 66 -40.48 19.60 11.04
C THR A 66 -39.04 19.11 10.94
N LYS A 67 -38.40 19.41 9.81
CA LYS A 67 -36.97 19.17 9.60
C LYS A 67 -36.19 20.35 10.17
N ILE A 68 -35.20 20.03 10.99
CA ILE A 68 -34.23 20.97 11.54
C ILE A 68 -32.87 20.60 10.97
N ALA A 69 -32.28 21.54 10.23
CA ALA A 69 -30.98 21.35 9.59
C ALA A 69 -29.88 21.06 10.64
N PRO A 70 -28.77 20.42 10.25
CA PRO A 70 -27.58 20.33 11.11
C PRO A 70 -27.17 21.71 11.62
N GLU A 71 -26.65 21.77 12.85
CA GLU A 71 -26.13 22.99 13.49
C GLU A 71 -27.19 24.09 13.77
N VAL A 72 -28.48 23.80 13.58
CA VAL A 72 -29.60 24.69 13.94
C VAL A 72 -30.25 24.19 15.22
N SER A 73 -30.24 24.99 16.29
CA SER A 73 -30.87 24.62 17.58
C SER A 73 -32.35 24.22 17.38
N PRO A 74 -32.83 23.12 18.00
CA PRO A 74 -32.18 22.28 19.01
C PRO A 74 -31.40 21.07 18.44
N ASN A 75 -31.05 21.05 17.15
CA ASN A 75 -30.29 19.96 16.54
C ASN A 75 -28.83 19.98 17.01
N ASN A 76 -28.45 19.00 17.81
CA ASN A 76 -27.09 18.84 18.33
C ASN A 76 -26.16 18.05 17.38
N SER A 77 -26.64 17.61 16.22
CA SER A 77 -25.83 16.98 15.19
C SER A 77 -25.26 18.02 14.22
N ARG A 78 -23.96 17.91 13.92
CA ARG A 78 -23.30 18.69 12.85
C ARG A 78 -23.48 18.08 11.46
N THR A 79 -23.98 16.83 11.43
CA THR A 79 -24.00 15.99 10.23
C THR A 79 -25.42 15.74 9.72
N TRP A 80 -26.36 15.47 10.62
CA TRP A 80 -27.64 14.86 10.24
C TRP A 80 -28.81 15.80 10.49
N PRO A 81 -29.76 15.89 9.54
CA PRO A 81 -31.02 16.56 9.80
C PRO A 81 -31.77 15.84 10.93
N MET A 82 -32.28 16.62 11.86
CA MET A 82 -33.16 16.17 12.92
C MET A 82 -34.60 16.43 12.49
N PHE A 83 -35.50 15.49 12.73
CA PHE A 83 -36.92 15.62 12.51
C PHE A 83 -37.61 15.65 13.87
N VAL A 84 -38.34 16.72 14.15
CA VAL A 84 -39.08 16.92 15.39
C VAL A 84 -40.57 16.83 15.10
N PHE A 85 -41.33 16.15 15.96
CA PHE A 85 -42.77 15.99 15.82
C PHE A 85 -43.45 15.82 17.19
N ASN A 86 -44.77 16.02 17.22
CA ASN A 86 -45.60 15.82 18.39
C ASN A 86 -46.36 14.51 18.23
N TRP A 87 -46.31 13.63 19.24
CA TRP A 87 -47.03 12.36 19.19
C TRP A 87 -47.35 11.85 20.59
N ASN A 88 -48.58 11.37 20.76
CA ASN A 88 -49.07 10.70 21.96
C ASN A 88 -48.76 11.45 23.28
N GLY A 89 -49.18 12.72 23.35
CA GLY A 89 -49.00 13.58 24.53
C GLY A 89 -47.58 14.11 24.74
N ARG A 90 -46.58 13.64 23.97
CA ARG A 90 -45.22 14.18 23.99
C ARG A 90 -45.03 15.22 22.90
N ALA A 91 -44.80 16.46 23.33
CA ALA A 91 -44.31 17.52 22.47
C ALA A 91 -42.77 17.46 22.45
N ASP A 92 -42.16 17.27 21.28
CA ASP A 92 -40.70 17.13 21.05
C ASP A 92 -40.12 15.73 20.72
N CYS A 93 -40.91 14.79 20.20
CA CYS A 93 -40.33 13.56 19.64
C CYS A 93 -39.27 13.91 18.58
N ARG A 94 -38.05 13.37 18.70
CA ARG A 94 -36.94 13.70 17.80
C ARG A 94 -36.40 12.44 17.17
N VAL A 95 -36.03 12.50 15.89
CA VAL A 95 -35.28 11.45 15.22
C VAL A 95 -34.30 12.04 14.21
N TRP A 96 -33.07 11.51 14.14
CA TRP A 96 -32.11 11.91 13.11
C TRP A 96 -32.10 10.90 11.97
N LEU A 97 -32.15 11.41 10.74
CA LEU A 97 -31.94 10.62 9.53
C LEU A 97 -30.49 10.78 9.08
N THR A 98 -29.74 9.67 9.01
CA THR A 98 -28.36 9.75 8.55
C THR A 98 -28.26 9.90 7.03
N GLY A 99 -27.04 10.08 6.50
CA GLY A 99 -26.79 10.36 5.09
C GLY A 99 -27.14 9.21 4.15
N GLU A 100 -27.40 9.57 2.89
CA GLU A 100 -27.55 8.64 1.76
C GLU A 100 -26.24 7.88 1.50
N ILE A 101 -26.32 6.58 1.27
CA ILE A 101 -25.19 5.78 0.76
C ILE A 101 -24.95 6.15 -0.72
N LYS A 102 -24.02 7.08 -0.98
CA LYS A 102 -23.60 7.42 -2.36
C LYS A 102 -22.51 6.45 -2.87
N GLY A 103 -22.77 5.87 -4.04
CA GLY A 103 -21.93 4.86 -4.69
C GLY A 103 -20.60 5.41 -5.25
N ARG A 104 -19.63 4.49 -5.27
CA ARG A 104 -18.19 4.63 -5.54
C ARG A 104 -17.84 5.26 -6.91
N GLY A 105 -16.81 6.10 -6.92
CA GLY A 105 -16.03 6.49 -8.11
C GLY A 105 -14.52 6.33 -7.84
N SER A 106 -13.69 6.50 -8.88
CA SER A 106 -12.23 6.25 -8.93
C SER A 106 -11.32 7.11 -8.02
N LYS A 107 -11.86 7.67 -6.92
CA LYS A 107 -11.20 8.54 -5.91
C LYS A 107 -10.83 7.80 -4.61
N GLN A 108 -10.94 6.47 -4.61
CA GLN A 108 -10.99 5.67 -3.39
C GLN A 108 -9.74 5.77 -2.51
N THR A 109 -8.54 5.94 -3.08
CA THR A 109 -7.29 6.01 -2.30
C THR A 109 -7.19 7.30 -1.51
N THR A 110 -7.51 8.45 -2.12
CA THR A 110 -7.50 9.74 -1.43
C THR A 110 -8.54 9.79 -0.32
N GLU A 111 -9.73 9.25 -0.56
CA GLU A 111 -10.79 9.16 0.44
C GLU A 111 -10.32 8.34 1.65
N GLN A 112 -9.70 7.17 1.43
CA GLN A 112 -9.18 6.31 2.49
C GLN A 112 -8.16 7.03 3.39
N GLU A 113 -7.18 7.70 2.79
CA GLU A 113 -6.06 8.33 3.51
C GLU A 113 -6.50 9.59 4.23
N VAL A 114 -7.28 10.46 3.57
CA VAL A 114 -7.74 11.71 4.17
C VAL A 114 -8.81 11.45 5.23
N SER A 115 -9.67 10.44 5.04
CA SER A 115 -10.62 10.05 6.09
C SER A 115 -9.91 9.45 7.31
N TRP A 116 -8.77 8.76 7.13
CA TRP A 116 -7.95 8.28 8.23
C TRP A 116 -7.38 9.44 9.04
N LEU A 117 -6.79 10.45 8.37
CA LEU A 117 -6.30 11.66 9.02
C LEU A 117 -7.39 12.39 9.80
N LEU A 118 -8.60 12.44 9.24
CA LEU A 118 -9.72 13.14 9.86
C LEU A 118 -10.28 12.39 11.08
N VAL A 119 -10.30 11.06 11.06
CA VAL A 119 -10.61 10.25 12.27
C VAL A 119 -9.54 10.46 13.34
N LEU A 120 -8.26 10.43 12.96
CA LEU A 120 -7.15 10.65 13.90
C LEU A 120 -7.21 12.05 14.53
N ALA A 121 -7.46 13.09 13.73
CA ALA A 121 -7.62 14.46 14.20
C ALA A 121 -8.80 14.60 15.17
N ALA A 122 -9.95 13.97 14.89
CA ALA A 122 -11.10 13.97 15.78
C ALA A 122 -10.76 13.33 17.14
N MET A 123 -10.01 12.23 17.12
CA MET A 123 -9.54 11.56 18.33
C MET A 123 -8.55 12.41 19.12
N TYR A 124 -7.60 13.10 18.49
CA TYR A 124 -6.67 13.97 19.22
C TYR A 124 -7.35 15.16 19.89
N TYR A 125 -8.27 15.81 19.19
CA TYR A 125 -8.77 17.12 19.59
C TYR A 125 -10.11 17.07 20.34
N ASN A 126 -10.88 15.98 20.21
CA ASN A 126 -12.21 15.86 20.79
C ASN A 126 -12.48 14.47 21.43
N MET A 127 -11.45 13.74 21.89
CA MET A 127 -11.64 12.41 22.51
C MET A 127 -12.60 12.45 23.71
N ASP A 128 -12.52 13.51 24.51
CA ASP A 128 -13.39 13.76 25.65
C ASP A 128 -14.86 13.83 25.24
N LYS A 129 -15.16 14.58 24.17
CA LYS A 129 -16.52 14.69 23.61
C LYS A 129 -16.98 13.37 22.99
N ILE A 130 -16.09 12.65 22.32
CA ILE A 130 -16.39 11.32 21.75
C ILE A 130 -16.77 10.35 22.88
N THR A 131 -16.01 10.36 23.97
CA THR A 131 -16.19 9.44 25.11
C THR A 131 -17.40 9.81 25.97
N ALA A 132 -17.71 11.10 26.11
CA ALA A 132 -18.87 11.59 26.85
C ALA A 132 -20.19 11.49 26.06
N SER A 133 -20.15 11.13 24.78
CA SER A 133 -21.33 11.03 23.93
C SER A 133 -22.21 9.84 24.31
N ASN A 134 -23.52 10.02 24.22
CA ASN A 134 -24.51 8.93 24.32
C ASN A 134 -24.65 8.17 22.98
N ASP A 135 -24.05 8.64 21.90
CA ASP A 135 -23.99 7.92 20.62
C ASP A 135 -22.91 6.82 20.65
N SER A 136 -22.94 5.87 19.71
CA SER A 136 -21.82 4.93 19.58
C SER A 136 -20.53 5.67 19.20
N LYS A 137 -19.38 5.09 19.53
CA LYS A 137 -18.06 5.66 19.24
C LYS A 137 -17.88 6.02 17.76
N GLU A 138 -18.39 5.18 16.85
CA GLU A 138 -18.41 5.44 15.41
C GLU A 138 -19.11 6.77 15.09
N HIS A 139 -20.34 6.94 15.58
CA HIS A 139 -21.15 8.13 15.28
C HIS A 139 -20.65 9.38 15.98
N ALA A 140 -20.23 9.24 17.24
CA ALA A 140 -19.60 10.32 17.98
C ALA A 140 -18.34 10.82 17.24
N THR A 141 -17.49 9.90 16.77
CA THR A 141 -16.31 10.25 15.98
C THR A 141 -16.69 10.93 14.66
N LEU A 142 -17.64 10.37 13.89
CA LEU A 142 -18.11 10.98 12.63
C LEU A 142 -18.68 12.39 12.84
N ASN A 143 -19.31 12.66 13.99
CA ASN A 143 -19.82 13.99 14.34
C ASN A 143 -18.69 14.96 14.69
N GLU A 144 -17.70 14.52 15.46
CA GLU A 144 -16.56 15.35 15.86
C GLU A 144 -15.57 15.60 14.70
N MET A 145 -15.54 14.75 13.67
CA MET A 145 -14.85 15.04 12.41
C MET A 145 -15.34 16.33 11.73
N LEU A 146 -16.56 16.81 12.03
CA LEU A 146 -17.11 18.05 11.47
C LEU A 146 -16.88 19.27 12.37
N ASP A 147 -16.25 19.11 13.52
CA ASP A 147 -15.89 20.25 14.35
C ASP A 147 -14.81 21.10 13.65
N ASN A 148 -14.98 22.41 13.67
CA ASN A 148 -14.07 23.35 13.00
C ASN A 148 -12.62 23.17 13.47
N ASN A 149 -12.40 22.90 14.75
CA ASN A 149 -11.07 22.70 15.32
C ASN A 149 -10.44 21.36 14.91
N VAL A 150 -11.21 20.47 14.29
CA VAL A 150 -10.75 19.16 13.80
C VAL A 150 -10.46 19.24 12.29
N TYR A 151 -11.46 19.55 11.46
CA TYR A 151 -11.28 19.41 10.01
C TYR A 151 -10.32 20.44 9.42
N GLN A 152 -10.21 21.64 9.99
CA GLN A 152 -9.28 22.67 9.50
C GLN A 152 -7.80 22.30 9.74
N LYS A 153 -7.53 21.27 10.55
CA LYS A 153 -6.17 20.74 10.75
C LYS A 153 -5.77 19.69 9.73
N VAL A 154 -6.72 19.20 8.92
CA VAL A 154 -6.49 18.14 7.94
C VAL A 154 -6.30 18.76 6.55
N TYR A 155 -5.18 18.47 5.91
CA TYR A 155 -4.78 18.99 4.62
C TYR A 155 -4.87 17.88 3.56
N GLY A 156 -5.80 18.03 2.62
CA GLY A 156 -6.07 17.01 1.60
C GLY A 156 -5.07 16.99 0.44
N ALA A 157 -5.41 16.26 -0.63
CA ALA A 157 -4.54 16.09 -1.81
C ALA A 157 -4.17 17.41 -2.54
N THR A 158 -4.98 18.46 -2.37
CA THR A 158 -4.71 19.80 -2.93
C THR A 158 -3.72 20.62 -2.09
N GLY A 159 -3.35 20.12 -0.91
CA GLY A 159 -2.51 20.83 0.06
C GLY A 159 -3.21 21.97 0.79
N LYS A 160 -4.53 22.13 0.63
CA LYS A 160 -5.35 23.04 1.44
C LYS A 160 -5.98 22.29 2.60
N ALA A 161 -6.21 23.01 3.70
CA ALA A 161 -7.06 22.52 4.78
C ALA A 161 -8.44 22.15 4.24
N LEU A 162 -9.06 21.13 4.82
CA LEU A 162 -10.44 20.78 4.49
C LEU A 162 -11.37 21.93 4.85
N ASP A 163 -12.42 22.08 4.05
CA ASP A 163 -13.61 22.84 4.43
C ASP A 163 -14.67 21.89 4.98
N ILE A 164 -15.76 22.46 5.50
CA ILE A 164 -16.88 21.70 6.05
C ILE A 164 -17.50 20.75 5.02
N SER A 165 -17.52 21.14 3.74
CA SER A 165 -18.08 20.32 2.66
C SER A 165 -17.23 19.07 2.40
N GLY A 166 -15.91 19.22 2.39
CA GLY A 166 -14.95 18.12 2.29
C GLY A 166 -15.03 17.18 3.49
N ALA A 167 -15.11 17.73 4.71
CA ALA A 167 -15.29 16.93 5.92
C ALA A 167 -16.60 16.13 5.89
N ARG A 168 -17.73 16.76 5.50
CA ARG A 168 -19.03 16.10 5.31
C ARG A 168 -18.99 14.99 4.25
N GLY A 169 -18.26 15.21 3.15
CA GLY A 169 -18.07 14.18 2.13
C GLY A 169 -17.36 12.94 2.67
N LEU A 170 -16.31 13.12 3.48
CA LEU A 170 -15.55 12.02 4.07
C LEU A 170 -16.32 11.28 5.16
N THR A 171 -17.12 11.97 5.98
CA THR A 171 -17.97 11.31 6.98
C THR A 171 -19.06 10.45 6.34
N GLN A 172 -19.70 10.95 5.28
CA GLN A 172 -20.66 10.19 4.47
C GLN A 172 -20.01 8.97 3.81
N TRP A 173 -18.79 9.14 3.28
CA TRP A 173 -18.04 8.04 2.68
C TRP A 173 -17.71 6.95 3.70
N LEU A 174 -17.23 7.29 4.89
CA LEU A 174 -16.93 6.32 5.95
C LEU A 174 -18.18 5.58 6.42
N GLN A 175 -19.32 6.27 6.51
CA GLN A 175 -20.59 5.64 6.86
C GLN A 175 -21.02 4.61 5.80
N ALA A 176 -20.84 4.93 4.52
CA ALA A 176 -21.08 4.02 3.41
C ALA A 176 -20.06 2.86 3.34
N ASN A 177 -18.93 2.95 4.06
CA ASN A 177 -17.84 1.99 4.05
C ASN A 177 -17.47 1.53 5.48
N PRO A 178 -18.37 0.80 6.19
CA PRO A 178 -18.23 0.49 7.62
C PRO A 178 -16.97 -0.33 7.96
N ALA A 179 -16.48 -1.16 7.04
CA ALA A 179 -15.22 -1.89 7.23
C ALA A 179 -14.01 -0.95 7.32
N TRP A 180 -14.00 0.14 6.54
CA TRP A 180 -12.97 1.16 6.60
C TRP A 180 -13.11 2.00 7.87
N LEU A 181 -14.31 2.41 8.23
CA LEU A 181 -14.56 3.11 9.49
C LEU A 181 -14.05 2.31 10.70
N LYS A 182 -14.39 1.01 10.78
CA LYS A 182 -13.91 0.14 11.85
C LYS A 182 -12.38 0.03 11.89
N GLY A 183 -11.75 -0.12 10.73
CA GLY A 183 -10.28 -0.16 10.62
C GLY A 183 -9.64 1.13 11.10
N HIS A 184 -10.11 2.27 10.60
CA HIS A 184 -9.63 3.60 10.96
C HIS A 184 -9.76 3.87 12.46
N LEU A 185 -10.93 3.57 13.05
CA LEU A 185 -11.13 3.73 14.50
C LEU A 185 -10.14 2.89 15.31
N SER A 186 -9.97 1.61 14.94
CA SER A 186 -9.05 0.71 15.66
C SER A 186 -7.60 1.16 15.55
N GLN A 187 -7.18 1.57 14.35
CA GLN A 187 -5.83 2.06 14.09
C GLN A 187 -5.57 3.38 14.80
N CYS A 188 -6.47 4.36 14.67
CA CYS A 188 -6.33 5.69 15.27
C CYS A 188 -6.37 5.64 16.80
N GLU A 189 -7.21 4.79 17.40
CA GLU A 189 -7.25 4.60 18.86
C GLU A 189 -5.91 4.07 19.39
N LYS A 190 -5.29 3.13 18.69
CA LYS A 190 -3.95 2.65 19.06
C LYS A 190 -2.90 3.73 18.83
N PHE A 191 -3.08 4.56 17.80
CA PHE A 191 -2.16 5.63 17.46
C PHE A 191 -2.15 6.74 18.53
N VAL A 192 -3.31 7.27 18.92
CA VAL A 192 -3.39 8.34 19.93
C VAL A 192 -2.92 7.90 21.33
N ASN A 193 -2.95 6.60 21.61
CA ASN A 193 -2.38 6.04 22.84
C ASN A 193 -0.85 5.87 22.78
N LEU A 194 -0.30 5.71 21.58
CA LEU A 194 1.14 5.59 21.34
C LEU A 194 1.79 6.97 21.26
N GLU A 195 1.23 7.83 20.42
CA GLU A 195 1.66 9.20 20.15
C GLU A 195 0.71 10.15 20.85
N VAL A 196 1.01 10.53 22.09
CA VAL A 196 0.05 11.26 22.94
C VAL A 196 -0.11 12.73 22.56
N ASN A 197 0.89 13.31 21.91
CA ASN A 197 0.86 14.70 21.48
C ASN A 197 0.00 14.84 20.22
N ALA A 198 -0.85 15.87 20.18
CA ALA A 198 -1.65 16.18 19.01
C ALA A 198 -0.81 16.91 17.94
N PRO A 199 -0.74 16.40 16.69
CA PRO A 199 -0.14 17.12 15.57
C PRO A 199 -0.81 18.47 15.33
N ALA A 200 -0.03 19.47 14.91
CA ALA A 200 -0.55 20.77 14.48
C ALA A 200 -1.27 20.66 13.13
N ARG A 201 -0.73 19.85 12.21
CA ARG A 201 -1.32 19.55 10.90
C ARG A 201 -1.28 18.06 10.58
N PHE A 202 -2.34 17.58 9.93
CA PHE A 202 -2.48 16.22 9.41
C PHE A 202 -2.52 16.30 7.90
N VAL A 203 -1.47 15.82 7.24
CA VAL A 203 -1.20 16.19 5.84
C VAL A 203 -1.21 14.95 4.96
N LYS A 204 -2.06 14.92 3.94
CA LYS A 204 -2.00 13.89 2.90
C LYS A 204 -0.73 14.05 2.08
N ASP A 205 -0.02 12.93 1.88
CA ASP A 205 1.22 12.91 1.11
C ASP A 205 1.03 13.45 -0.32
N ARG A 206 2.01 14.23 -0.77
CA ARG A 206 2.06 14.80 -2.11
C ARG A 206 3.51 15.20 -2.45
N PRO A 207 3.87 15.30 -3.75
CA PRO A 207 5.24 15.65 -4.16
C PRO A 207 5.75 17.00 -3.64
N ASN A 208 4.85 17.91 -3.26
CA ASN A 208 5.17 19.28 -2.91
C ASN A 208 5.27 19.58 -1.41
N ILE A 209 5.30 18.56 -0.55
CA ILE A 209 5.50 18.75 0.89
C ILE A 209 6.94 19.23 1.14
N PRO A 210 7.17 20.24 2.01
CA PRO A 210 8.50 20.83 2.22
C PRO A 210 9.61 19.81 2.51
N ILE A 211 9.38 18.87 3.44
CA ILE A 211 10.39 17.84 3.79
C ILE A 211 10.73 16.93 2.61
N VAL A 212 9.73 16.58 1.79
CA VAL A 212 9.90 15.76 0.58
C VAL A 212 10.68 16.51 -0.49
N LYS A 213 10.34 17.78 -0.71
CA LYS A 213 11.05 18.66 -1.67
C LYS A 213 12.51 18.84 -1.28
N HIS A 214 12.79 19.07 -0.01
CA HIS A 214 14.16 19.23 0.47
C HIS A 214 14.95 17.94 0.38
N ALA A 215 14.36 16.81 0.79
CA ALA A 215 14.97 15.50 0.62
C ALA A 215 15.30 15.20 -0.84
N GLN A 216 14.39 15.53 -1.78
CA GLN A 216 14.66 15.42 -3.22
C GLN A 216 15.86 16.26 -3.66
N LYS A 217 15.94 17.51 -3.19
CA LYS A 217 17.00 18.46 -3.53
C LYS A 217 18.36 17.96 -3.05
N ILE A 218 18.45 17.45 -1.83
CA ILE A 218 19.71 16.99 -1.23
C ILE A 218 19.98 15.49 -1.42
N PHE A 219 19.10 14.74 -2.09
CA PHE A 219 19.24 13.30 -2.27
C PHE A 219 20.61 12.89 -2.84
N HIS A 220 21.09 13.65 -3.82
CA HIS A 220 22.36 13.42 -4.50
C HIS A 220 23.59 13.53 -3.58
N THR A 221 23.49 14.18 -2.41
CA THR A 221 24.61 14.30 -1.45
C THR A 221 24.91 12.97 -0.76
N SER A 222 23.87 12.16 -0.55
CA SER A 222 23.98 10.86 0.12
C SER A 222 23.87 9.69 -0.86
N VAL A 223 23.27 9.93 -2.03
CA VAL A 223 23.03 8.93 -3.07
C VAL A 223 23.34 9.54 -4.45
N PRO A 224 24.63 9.75 -4.80
CA PRO A 224 25.02 10.38 -6.06
C PRO A 224 24.50 9.59 -7.28
N ASP A 225 24.28 10.27 -8.41
CA ASP A 225 23.85 9.70 -9.71
C ASP A 225 22.51 8.93 -9.75
N GLN A 226 21.64 9.15 -8.76
CA GLN A 226 20.29 8.58 -8.74
C GLN A 226 19.20 9.64 -8.83
N LYS A 227 18.09 9.26 -9.50
CA LYS A 227 16.86 10.03 -9.44
C LYS A 227 16.16 9.71 -8.13
N PHE A 228 15.89 10.74 -7.34
CA PHE A 228 15.08 10.63 -6.14
C PHE A 228 13.74 9.94 -6.44
N ASP A 229 13.46 8.89 -5.67
CA ASP A 229 12.18 8.20 -5.64
C ASP A 229 11.59 8.35 -4.23
N LYS A 230 10.54 9.16 -4.11
CA LYS A 230 9.89 9.46 -2.83
C LYS A 230 9.42 8.18 -2.15
N ASP A 231 8.78 7.27 -2.87
CA ASP A 231 8.16 6.09 -2.26
C ASP A 231 9.20 5.07 -1.78
N LYS A 232 10.42 5.17 -2.32
CA LYS A 232 11.56 4.40 -1.83
C LYS A 232 12.26 5.05 -0.65
N TRP A 233 12.28 6.37 -0.60
CA TRP A 233 12.90 7.11 0.49
C TRP A 233 11.98 7.12 1.71
N ASN A 234 10.71 7.49 1.54
CA ASN A 234 9.69 7.45 2.57
C ASN A 234 8.35 7.00 1.97
N PRO A 235 7.87 5.78 2.29
CA PRO A 235 6.62 5.24 1.75
C PRO A 235 5.37 5.80 2.46
N ALA A 236 5.49 6.93 3.15
CA ALA A 236 4.37 7.59 3.80
C ALA A 236 3.25 7.93 2.82
N ASP A 237 2.04 7.54 3.20
CA ASP A 237 0.80 7.94 2.55
C ASP A 237 0.27 9.25 3.15
N VAL A 238 0.66 9.56 4.40
CA VAL A 238 0.30 10.76 5.15
C VAL A 238 1.43 11.21 6.09
N TRP A 239 1.39 12.47 6.51
CA TRP A 239 2.37 13.10 7.40
C TRP A 239 1.67 13.76 8.59
N LEU A 240 2.22 13.60 9.77
CA LEU A 240 1.82 14.29 10.99
C LEU A 240 2.87 15.36 11.28
N GLU A 241 2.48 16.63 11.26
CA GLU A 241 3.39 17.75 11.44
C GLU A 241 3.07 18.46 12.75
N TYR A 242 4.00 18.41 13.69
CA TYR A 242 3.93 19.09 14.99
C TYR A 242 4.57 20.49 14.93
N GLU A 243 5.44 20.70 13.95
CA GLU A 243 6.13 21.96 13.69
C GLU A 243 6.24 22.26 12.18
N ASP A 244 6.63 23.49 11.85
CA ASP A 244 6.96 23.84 10.48
C ASP A 244 8.34 23.31 10.08
N PHE A 245 8.41 22.68 8.92
CA PHE A 245 9.67 22.19 8.38
C PHE A 245 10.59 23.35 8.00
N THR A 246 11.84 23.31 8.47
CA THR A 246 12.86 24.33 8.17
C THR A 246 14.04 23.71 7.43
N GLU A 247 14.17 24.02 6.13
CA GLU A 247 15.18 23.42 5.23
C GLU A 247 16.63 23.62 5.71
N THR A 248 16.94 24.77 6.32
CA THR A 248 18.32 25.15 6.70
C THR A 248 18.93 24.30 7.81
N ASN A 249 18.14 23.40 8.41
CA ASN A 249 18.61 22.51 9.47
C ASN A 249 19.21 21.20 8.95
N PHE A 250 19.18 20.96 7.62
CA PHE A 250 19.53 19.67 7.03
C PHE A 250 20.39 19.83 5.79
N ASP A 251 21.66 19.43 5.89
CA ASP A 251 22.64 19.56 4.80
C ASP A 251 22.68 18.32 3.89
N ASN A 252 22.34 17.16 4.45
CA ASN A 252 22.31 15.89 3.74
C ASN A 252 21.10 15.03 4.15
N LEU A 253 20.87 13.94 3.42
CA LEU A 253 19.73 13.06 3.63
C LEU A 253 19.76 12.36 5.01
N ASP A 254 20.95 12.12 5.56
CA ASP A 254 21.11 11.47 6.87
C ASP A 254 20.64 12.40 8.00
N ASP A 255 20.81 13.72 7.85
CA ASP A 255 20.27 14.71 8.80
C ASP A 255 18.74 14.64 8.86
N ILE A 256 18.08 14.59 7.70
CA ILE A 256 16.61 14.44 7.64
C ILE A 256 16.19 13.11 8.25
N ASN A 257 16.88 12.02 7.92
CA ASN A 257 16.54 10.69 8.45
C ASN A 257 16.72 10.62 9.98
N ARG A 258 17.78 11.24 10.53
CA ARG A 258 17.97 11.38 11.98
C ARG A 258 16.85 12.19 12.62
N TYR A 259 16.45 13.29 12.01
CA TYR A 259 15.35 14.11 12.48
C TYR A 259 14.01 13.35 12.48
N LEU A 260 13.69 12.63 11.41
CA LEU A 260 12.48 11.79 11.34
C LEU A 260 12.48 10.67 12.39
N LYS A 261 13.65 10.09 12.67
CA LYS A 261 13.81 9.14 13.78
C LYS A 261 13.49 9.78 15.11
N SER A 262 14.14 10.91 15.42
CA SER A 262 13.93 11.63 16.68
C SER A 262 12.48 12.07 16.84
N SER A 263 11.84 12.50 15.75
CA SER A 263 10.42 12.88 15.69
C SER A 263 9.53 11.74 16.19
N ILE A 264 9.76 10.51 15.72
CA ILE A 264 9.03 9.31 16.18
C ILE A 264 9.40 8.93 17.61
N GLN A 265 10.67 9.04 18.03
CA GLN A 265 11.08 8.67 19.39
C GLN A 265 10.50 9.60 20.46
N LEU A 266 10.29 10.86 20.12
CA LEU A 266 9.84 11.91 21.02
C LEU A 266 8.36 12.26 20.85
N GLY A 267 7.70 11.72 19.82
CA GLY A 267 6.33 12.07 19.46
C GLY A 267 6.15 13.55 19.16
N ASN A 268 7.06 14.10 18.35
CA ASN A 268 7.11 15.50 17.95
C ASN A 268 7.64 15.64 16.51
N GLY A 269 7.99 16.87 16.09
CA GLY A 269 8.62 17.10 14.78
C GLY A 269 7.72 16.78 13.60
N ILE A 270 8.19 15.95 12.68
CA ILE A 270 7.42 15.48 11.53
C ILE A 270 7.51 13.96 11.46
N ILE A 271 6.35 13.31 11.35
CA ILE A 271 6.23 11.86 11.33
C ILE A 271 5.54 11.43 10.04
N GLY A 272 6.22 10.61 9.23
CA GLY A 272 5.62 9.94 8.09
C GLY A 272 4.87 8.67 8.51
N VAL A 273 3.72 8.41 7.90
CA VAL A 273 2.90 7.21 8.16
C VAL A 273 2.47 6.56 6.86
N SER A 274 2.82 5.28 6.68
CA SER A 274 2.31 4.42 5.62
C SER A 274 1.05 3.69 6.10
N LEU A 275 0.01 3.71 5.27
CA LEU A 275 -1.32 3.21 5.55
C LEU A 275 -1.64 1.98 4.70
N LYS A 276 -2.17 0.95 5.37
CA LYS A 276 -2.85 -0.20 4.77
C LYS A 276 -4.14 -0.46 5.52
N GLN A 277 -5.08 -1.09 4.81
CA GLN A 277 -6.34 -1.48 5.43
C GLN A 277 -6.08 -2.56 6.49
N GLY A 278 -6.52 -2.30 7.72
CA GLY A 278 -6.55 -3.31 8.77
C GLY A 278 -6.83 -2.72 10.14
N SER A 279 -6.17 -3.24 11.17
CA SER A 279 -6.51 -2.95 12.58
C SER A 279 -5.33 -3.07 13.54
N SER A 280 -4.13 -3.31 13.04
CA SER A 280 -2.92 -3.49 13.85
C SER A 280 -2.47 -2.16 14.47
N ALA A 281 -1.70 -2.25 15.56
CA ALA A 281 -1.06 -1.07 16.15
C ALA A 281 -0.02 -0.49 15.19
N PRO A 282 0.26 0.83 15.26
CA PRO A 282 1.33 1.42 14.49
C PRO A 282 2.66 0.76 14.82
N LYS A 283 3.39 0.34 13.79
CA LYS A 283 4.71 -0.26 13.92
C LYS A 283 5.76 0.72 13.43
N PRO A 284 6.74 1.11 14.27
CA PRO A 284 7.88 1.90 13.80
C PRO A 284 8.72 1.08 12.81
N ILE A 285 9.11 1.70 11.70
CA ILE A 285 9.99 1.14 10.67
C ILE A 285 11.26 1.99 10.61
N ASN A 286 12.41 1.35 10.39
CA ASN A 286 13.73 1.99 10.31
C ASN A 286 14.12 2.82 11.55
N MET A 287 13.63 2.44 12.74
CA MET A 287 13.83 3.17 14.00
C MET A 287 15.07 2.76 14.81
N GLN A 288 15.62 1.57 14.56
CA GLN A 288 16.80 1.13 15.30
C GLN A 288 18.04 1.90 14.81
N GLY A 289 18.84 2.40 15.76
CA GLY A 289 20.18 2.94 15.52
C GLY A 289 21.20 1.88 15.08
N PHE A 290 20.71 0.84 14.42
CA PHE A 290 21.49 -0.19 13.76
C PHE A 290 20.77 -0.43 12.44
N ILE A 291 21.25 0.23 11.38
CA ILE A 291 21.17 -0.40 10.06
C ILE A 291 21.89 -1.72 10.27
N PRO A 292 21.24 -2.89 10.11
CA PRO A 292 21.94 -4.15 10.25
C PRO A 292 23.21 -4.07 9.42
N ASN A 293 24.37 -4.37 10.02
CA ASN A 293 25.63 -4.36 9.28
C ASN A 293 25.62 -5.53 8.30
N TYR A 294 24.90 -5.33 7.21
CA TYR A 294 24.79 -6.29 6.15
C TYR A 294 26.16 -6.41 5.51
N GLU A 295 26.78 -7.56 5.74
CA GLU A 295 28.04 -7.88 5.11
C GLU A 295 27.79 -9.05 4.19
N VAL A 296 27.90 -8.82 2.89
CA VAL A 296 27.85 -9.92 1.92
C VAL A 296 29.22 -10.57 1.89
N GLN A 297 29.30 -11.81 2.36
CA GLN A 297 30.50 -12.64 2.30
C GLN A 297 30.49 -13.53 1.06
N ASN A 298 29.30 -13.86 0.55
CA ASN A 298 29.15 -14.53 -0.73
C ASN A 298 27.75 -14.31 -1.34
N LEU A 299 27.65 -14.58 -2.64
CA LEU A 299 26.39 -14.65 -3.37
C LEU A 299 26.40 -15.94 -4.19
N PHE A 300 25.31 -16.70 -4.16
CA PHE A 300 25.08 -17.77 -5.13
C PHE A 300 23.92 -17.41 -6.05
N LEU A 301 24.08 -17.70 -7.34
CA LEU A 301 23.05 -17.68 -8.36
C LEU A 301 22.58 -19.11 -8.57
N GLU A 302 21.33 -19.37 -8.21
CA GLU A 302 20.74 -20.71 -8.24
C GLU A 302 19.95 -20.92 -9.54
N TYR A 303 20.58 -21.63 -10.48
CA TYR A 303 19.97 -21.98 -11.75
C TYR A 303 19.12 -23.24 -11.60
N GLY A 304 17.84 -23.13 -11.97
CA GLY A 304 16.94 -24.26 -12.14
C GLY A 304 17.02 -24.89 -13.53
N GLU A 305 15.92 -25.50 -13.96
CA GLU A 305 15.79 -26.06 -15.31
C GLU A 305 16.24 -25.06 -16.39
N LEU A 306 16.77 -25.57 -17.50
CA LEU A 306 17.34 -24.76 -18.58
C LEU A 306 16.34 -23.73 -19.11
N LEU A 307 15.06 -24.12 -19.21
CA LEU A 307 13.97 -23.27 -19.67
C LEU A 307 13.16 -22.62 -18.54
N ALA A 308 13.68 -22.55 -17.32
CA ALA A 308 13.09 -21.74 -16.26
C ALA A 308 13.29 -20.25 -16.56
N GLN A 309 12.29 -19.43 -16.19
CA GLN A 309 12.25 -18.00 -16.51
C GLN A 309 12.92 -17.12 -15.44
N ASN A 310 13.51 -17.74 -14.42
CA ASN A 310 14.11 -17.06 -13.30
C ASN A 310 15.49 -17.63 -12.93
N VAL A 311 16.20 -16.85 -12.14
CA VAL A 311 17.34 -17.26 -11.34
C VAL A 311 17.15 -16.66 -9.95
N ASN A 312 17.29 -17.49 -8.92
CA ASN A 312 17.26 -17.02 -7.54
C ASN A 312 18.67 -16.68 -7.09
N THR A 313 18.78 -15.86 -6.05
CA THR A 313 20.05 -15.67 -5.37
C THR A 313 19.99 -16.08 -3.91
N GLU A 314 21.08 -16.64 -3.42
CA GLU A 314 21.32 -16.83 -1.99
C GLU A 314 22.40 -15.85 -1.54
N TYR A 315 22.05 -14.96 -0.61
CA TYR A 315 23.01 -14.06 0.03
C TYR A 315 23.58 -14.73 1.28
N VAL A 316 24.90 -14.81 1.37
CA VAL A 316 25.62 -15.34 2.54
C VAL A 316 26.33 -14.21 3.25
N GLY A 317 26.14 -14.14 4.56
CA GLY A 317 26.86 -13.24 5.46
C GLY A 317 25.99 -12.73 6.59
N THR A 318 26.41 -11.62 7.18
CA THR A 318 25.82 -11.08 8.42
C THR A 318 24.44 -10.48 8.14
N GLU A 319 23.42 -10.88 8.92
CA GLU A 319 22.04 -10.38 8.81
C GLU A 319 21.36 -10.67 7.44
N LEU A 320 21.91 -11.60 6.64
CA LEU A 320 21.43 -11.92 5.29
C LEU A 320 20.58 -13.20 5.20
N THR A 321 20.41 -13.92 6.31
CA THR A 321 19.71 -15.21 6.34
C THR A 321 18.29 -15.12 5.77
N GLY A 322 18.05 -15.90 4.72
CA GLY A 322 16.75 -15.99 4.06
C GLY A 322 16.45 -14.86 3.07
N TYR A 323 17.34 -13.89 2.88
CA TYR A 323 17.17 -12.85 1.86
C TYR A 323 17.61 -13.34 0.47
N SER A 324 16.87 -12.91 -0.55
CA SER A 324 17.15 -13.23 -1.95
C SER A 324 16.71 -12.10 -2.88
N VAL A 325 17.28 -12.07 -4.08
CA VAL A 325 16.77 -11.30 -5.21
C VAL A 325 16.49 -12.28 -6.34
N MET A 326 15.23 -12.45 -6.71
CA MET A 326 14.86 -13.26 -7.86
C MET A 326 14.88 -12.41 -9.12
N TYR A 327 15.68 -12.77 -10.12
CA TYR A 327 15.69 -12.09 -11.42
C TYR A 327 14.78 -12.83 -12.41
N ARG A 328 13.74 -12.15 -12.92
CA ARG A 328 12.74 -12.74 -13.83
C ARG A 328 12.06 -11.72 -14.74
N LEU A 329 11.33 -12.21 -15.74
CA LEU A 329 10.32 -11.44 -16.48
C LEU A 329 9.01 -11.37 -15.68
N PHE A 330 8.32 -10.23 -15.73
CA PHE A 330 7.08 -10.01 -14.96
C PHE A 330 5.81 -10.10 -15.80
N THR A 331 5.89 -9.73 -17.07
CA THR A 331 4.72 -9.65 -17.96
C THR A 331 4.65 -10.77 -19.01
N ALA A 332 5.47 -11.81 -18.85
CA ALA A 332 5.61 -12.93 -19.80
C ALA A 332 5.83 -12.48 -21.27
N LYS A 333 6.47 -11.32 -21.46
CA LYS A 333 6.81 -10.78 -22.78
C LYS A 333 8.28 -11.04 -23.09
N PRO A 334 8.62 -11.66 -24.23
CA PRO A 334 10.02 -11.94 -24.58
C PRO A 334 10.86 -10.67 -24.81
N THR A 335 10.22 -9.53 -25.10
CA THR A 335 10.86 -8.22 -25.32
C THR A 335 11.10 -7.42 -24.03
N GLU A 336 10.59 -7.88 -22.90
CA GLU A 336 10.81 -7.22 -21.60
C GLU A 336 12.23 -7.49 -21.08
N THR A 337 12.80 -6.50 -20.39
CA THR A 337 14.04 -6.65 -19.62
C THR A 337 13.71 -7.33 -18.29
N ILE A 338 14.46 -8.36 -17.91
CA ILE A 338 14.32 -8.98 -16.58
C ILE A 338 14.51 -7.92 -15.48
N ARG A 339 13.85 -8.10 -14.34
CA ARG A 339 14.04 -7.25 -13.15
C ARG A 339 14.26 -8.14 -11.94
N GLY A 340 14.91 -7.60 -10.92
CA GLY A 340 15.05 -8.26 -9.64
C GLY A 340 13.80 -8.07 -8.78
N GLU A 341 13.57 -9.00 -7.86
CA GLU A 341 12.53 -8.92 -6.85
C GLU A 341 13.12 -9.38 -5.53
N ALA A 342 13.22 -8.47 -4.56
CA ALA A 342 13.75 -8.81 -3.25
C ALA A 342 12.69 -9.55 -2.42
N ASP A 343 13.14 -10.62 -1.77
CA ASP A 343 12.30 -11.49 -0.96
C ASP A 343 13.02 -11.91 0.32
N LYS A 344 12.25 -12.28 1.33
CA LYS A 344 12.72 -12.91 2.57
C LYS A 344 11.92 -14.19 2.83
N LYS A 345 12.62 -15.31 3.00
CA LYS A 345 12.04 -16.61 3.32
C LYS A 345 11.09 -16.50 4.52
N GLY A 346 9.84 -16.93 4.33
CA GLY A 346 8.79 -16.92 5.35
C GLY A 346 8.01 -15.60 5.45
N SER A 347 8.34 -14.58 4.65
CA SER A 347 7.51 -13.39 4.53
C SER A 347 6.26 -13.68 3.68
N LEU A 348 5.12 -13.11 4.07
CA LEU A 348 3.85 -13.20 3.33
C LEU A 348 3.78 -12.19 2.16
N ALA A 349 4.72 -11.25 2.09
CA ALA A 349 4.74 -10.16 1.13
C ALA A 349 6.16 -9.92 0.62
N MET A 350 6.30 -9.79 -0.70
CA MET A 350 7.58 -9.46 -1.33
C MET A 350 8.01 -8.04 -0.99
N HIS A 351 9.32 -7.84 -0.78
CA HIS A 351 9.85 -6.59 -0.23
C HIS A 351 9.99 -5.46 -1.28
N GLY A 352 10.11 -5.80 -2.57
CA GLY A 352 10.06 -4.81 -3.67
C GLY A 352 10.82 -5.19 -4.95
N LYS A 353 10.57 -4.45 -6.03
CA LYS A 353 11.24 -4.63 -7.34
C LYS A 353 12.58 -3.90 -7.39
N VAL A 354 13.58 -4.53 -8.02
CA VAL A 354 14.93 -4.01 -8.29
C VAL A 354 15.09 -3.81 -9.79
N PHE A 355 15.30 -2.57 -10.21
CA PHE A 355 15.60 -2.26 -11.61
C PHE A 355 17.05 -2.64 -11.92
N LEU A 356 17.29 -3.22 -13.11
CA LEU A 356 18.64 -3.64 -13.45
C LEU A 356 19.57 -2.45 -13.67
N GLU A 357 19.06 -1.29 -14.06
CA GLU A 357 19.81 -0.05 -14.21
C GLU A 357 20.53 0.35 -12.92
N TYR A 358 20.06 -0.12 -11.76
CA TYR A 358 20.74 0.04 -10.49
C TYR A 358 22.09 -0.69 -10.42
N LEU A 359 22.26 -1.79 -11.17
CA LEU A 359 23.55 -2.47 -11.32
C LEU A 359 24.59 -1.58 -12.01
N ASP A 360 24.18 -0.84 -13.03
CA ASP A 360 25.06 0.07 -13.78
C ASP A 360 25.55 1.21 -12.92
N PHE A 361 24.67 1.70 -12.04
CA PHE A 361 25.00 2.67 -11.01
C PHE A 361 26.04 2.11 -10.04
N LEU A 362 25.72 1.02 -9.34
CA LEU A 362 26.59 0.50 -8.29
C LEU A 362 27.95 0.04 -8.82
N ALA A 363 27.98 -0.52 -10.03
CA ALA A 363 29.20 -1.09 -10.60
C ALA A 363 30.00 -0.09 -11.46
N GLY A 364 29.46 1.10 -11.73
CA GLY A 364 30.04 2.13 -12.60
C GLY A 364 30.18 1.69 -14.06
N GLY A 365 29.22 2.02 -14.91
CA GLY A 365 29.26 1.81 -16.38
C GLY A 365 28.10 0.98 -16.94
N LYS A 366 27.89 1.03 -18.27
CA LYS A 366 26.71 0.50 -18.97
C LYS A 366 26.72 -1.04 -19.17
N ARG A 367 26.45 -1.82 -18.14
CA ARG A 367 26.38 -3.29 -18.17
C ARG A 367 24.99 -3.81 -18.53
N VAL A 368 23.91 -3.13 -18.16
CA VAL A 368 22.52 -3.53 -18.48
C VAL A 368 22.31 -3.65 -19.98
N ALA A 369 22.93 -2.78 -20.77
CA ALA A 369 22.90 -2.86 -22.23
C ALA A 369 23.34 -4.25 -22.77
N SER A 370 24.25 -4.95 -22.08
CA SER A 370 24.64 -6.31 -22.45
C SER A 370 23.55 -7.34 -22.18
N VAL A 371 22.79 -7.17 -21.10
CA VAL A 371 21.61 -8.01 -20.77
C VAL A 371 20.50 -7.75 -21.79
N GLU A 372 20.23 -6.48 -22.10
CA GLU A 372 19.19 -6.11 -23.07
C GLU A 372 19.53 -6.55 -24.49
N ALA A 373 20.81 -6.62 -24.84
CA ALA A 373 21.26 -7.08 -26.15
C ALA A 373 20.99 -8.57 -26.43
N VAL A 374 20.45 -9.31 -25.46
CA VAL A 374 20.01 -10.71 -25.61
C VAL A 374 18.54 -10.93 -25.22
N LYS A 375 17.72 -9.87 -25.18
CA LYS A 375 16.26 -9.97 -25.03
C LYS A 375 15.57 -9.97 -26.40
N GLY A 376 14.29 -10.36 -26.46
CA GLY A 376 13.45 -10.29 -27.66
C GLY A 376 12.95 -11.65 -28.16
N ILE A 377 12.37 -11.66 -29.37
CA ILE A 377 11.93 -12.89 -30.03
C ILE A 377 13.13 -13.54 -30.72
N LEU A 378 13.78 -14.45 -30.00
CA LEU A 378 15.04 -15.05 -30.42
C LEU A 378 14.87 -16.35 -31.20
N VAL A 379 13.73 -17.03 -31.02
CA VAL A 379 13.41 -18.28 -31.72
C VAL A 379 11.98 -18.23 -32.24
N LYS A 380 11.72 -18.92 -33.35
CA LYS A 380 10.37 -19.08 -33.92
C LYS A 380 10.18 -20.50 -34.42
N GLN A 381 8.92 -20.94 -34.53
CA GLN A 381 8.64 -22.21 -35.18
C GLN A 381 8.56 -22.03 -36.70
N ASN A 382 9.25 -22.92 -37.42
CA ASN A 382 9.07 -23.06 -38.86
C ASN A 382 7.75 -23.80 -39.17
N LYS A 383 7.45 -23.99 -40.46
CA LYS A 383 6.24 -24.70 -40.91
C LYS A 383 6.13 -26.14 -40.37
N ASN A 384 7.25 -26.78 -40.04
CA ASN A 384 7.33 -28.13 -39.48
C ASN A 384 7.24 -28.15 -37.93
N LYS A 385 6.95 -27.01 -37.30
CA LYS A 385 6.93 -26.82 -35.84
C LYS A 385 8.29 -27.09 -35.17
N GLU A 386 9.38 -26.96 -35.93
CA GLU A 386 10.74 -26.99 -35.42
C GLU A 386 11.20 -25.58 -35.12
N TYR A 387 11.94 -25.39 -34.03
CA TYR A 387 12.45 -24.06 -33.69
C TYR A 387 13.66 -23.70 -34.55
N GLU A 388 13.67 -22.46 -35.02
CA GLU A 388 14.80 -21.82 -35.69
C GLU A 388 15.15 -20.51 -35.00
N PHE A 389 16.41 -20.10 -35.10
CA PHE A 389 16.83 -18.78 -34.62
C PHE A 389 16.30 -17.69 -35.54
N THR A 390 15.86 -16.58 -34.96
CA THR A 390 15.75 -15.33 -35.70
C THR A 390 17.15 -14.75 -35.97
N LYS A 391 17.24 -13.68 -36.79
CA LYS A 391 18.49 -12.94 -37.00
C LYS A 391 19.09 -12.47 -35.67
N ASP A 392 18.24 -11.93 -34.79
CA ASP A 392 18.64 -11.48 -33.46
C ASP A 392 18.97 -12.65 -32.55
N GLY A 393 18.22 -13.76 -32.65
CA GLY A 393 18.47 -15.00 -31.93
C GLY A 393 19.85 -15.57 -32.14
N THR A 394 20.31 -15.58 -33.40
CA THR A 394 21.66 -16.07 -33.76
C THR A 394 22.74 -15.22 -33.10
N THR A 395 22.55 -13.89 -33.12
CA THR A 395 23.48 -12.93 -32.51
C THR A 395 23.48 -13.04 -30.99
N ALA A 396 22.30 -13.12 -30.38
CA ALA A 396 22.13 -13.26 -28.94
C ALA A 396 22.72 -14.57 -28.43
N PHE A 397 22.48 -15.69 -29.12
CA PHE A 397 22.99 -17.00 -28.70
C PHE A 397 24.52 -17.06 -28.72
N LYS A 398 25.18 -16.46 -29.72
CA LYS A 398 26.65 -16.33 -29.75
C LYS A 398 27.16 -15.58 -28.53
N LYS A 399 26.54 -14.44 -28.19
CA LYS A 399 26.89 -13.66 -26.97
C LYS A 399 26.70 -14.50 -25.71
N VAL A 400 25.58 -15.20 -25.59
CA VAL A 400 25.27 -16.04 -24.42
C VAL A 400 26.28 -17.17 -24.26
N ARG A 401 26.68 -17.86 -25.33
CA ARG A 401 27.72 -18.91 -25.26
C ARG A 401 29.07 -18.37 -24.77
N THR A 402 29.44 -17.18 -25.23
CA THR A 402 30.66 -16.52 -24.74
C THR A 402 30.54 -16.17 -23.25
N ARG A 403 29.38 -15.66 -22.82
CA ARG A 403 29.12 -15.29 -21.42
C ARG A 403 29.00 -16.49 -20.49
N TRP A 404 28.41 -17.58 -20.97
CA TRP A 404 28.24 -18.83 -20.24
C TRP A 404 29.56 -19.37 -19.69
N LYS A 405 30.65 -19.30 -20.48
CA LYS A 405 31.99 -19.73 -20.04
C LYS A 405 32.48 -19.02 -18.79
N PHE A 406 32.18 -17.73 -18.65
CA PHE A 406 32.56 -16.96 -17.47
C PHE A 406 31.69 -17.30 -16.26
N LEU A 407 30.39 -17.53 -16.49
CA LEU A 407 29.46 -17.87 -15.43
C LEU A 407 29.69 -19.29 -14.88
N GLN A 408 29.76 -20.30 -15.75
CA GLN A 408 29.85 -21.71 -15.34
C GLN A 408 31.12 -22.00 -14.52
N ASN A 409 32.19 -21.24 -14.74
CA ASN A 409 33.47 -21.38 -14.04
C ASN A 409 33.55 -20.50 -12.77
N SER A 410 32.47 -19.77 -12.44
CA SER A 410 32.44 -18.87 -11.30
C SER A 410 31.97 -19.59 -10.04
N ASP A 411 32.56 -19.22 -8.90
CA ASP A 411 32.18 -19.70 -7.58
C ASP A 411 30.82 -19.16 -7.08
N ILE A 412 30.21 -18.20 -7.79
CA ILE A 412 28.83 -17.74 -7.53
C ILE A 412 27.79 -18.59 -8.26
N PHE A 413 28.16 -19.46 -9.19
CA PHE A 413 27.20 -20.26 -9.96
C PHE A 413 26.87 -21.58 -9.26
N ARG A 414 25.58 -21.91 -9.15
CA ARG A 414 25.11 -23.21 -8.65
C ARG A 414 23.86 -23.68 -9.37
N TYR A 415 23.68 -24.99 -9.44
CA TYR A 415 22.40 -25.58 -9.80
C TYR A 415 21.57 -25.83 -8.53
N ASN A 416 20.29 -25.46 -8.55
CA ASN A 416 19.35 -25.96 -7.55
C ASN A 416 18.94 -27.41 -7.87
N SER A 417 18.12 -28.03 -7.01
CA SER A 417 17.69 -29.43 -7.16
C SER A 417 17.01 -29.75 -8.50
N ARG A 418 16.37 -28.77 -9.15
CA ARG A 418 15.81 -28.94 -10.49
C ARG A 418 16.87 -28.75 -11.58
N GLY A 419 17.75 -27.76 -11.42
CA GLY A 419 18.82 -27.50 -12.38
C GLY A 419 19.87 -28.60 -12.46
N GLN A 420 20.08 -29.35 -11.38
CA GLN A 420 21.00 -30.50 -11.36
C GLN A 420 20.61 -31.56 -12.40
N LYS A 421 19.32 -31.69 -12.73
CA LYS A 421 18.84 -32.62 -13.76
C LYS A 421 19.19 -32.18 -15.18
N ASP A 422 19.51 -30.91 -15.38
CA ASP A 422 19.80 -30.30 -16.68
C ASP A 422 21.29 -29.93 -16.82
N MET A 423 22.16 -30.35 -15.89
CA MET A 423 23.58 -29.95 -15.85
C MET A 423 24.32 -30.28 -17.16
N ASP A 424 24.08 -31.48 -17.70
CA ASP A 424 24.69 -31.93 -18.95
C ASP A 424 24.17 -31.11 -20.13
N ASP A 425 22.88 -30.75 -20.14
CA ASP A 425 22.29 -29.92 -21.18
C ASP A 425 22.84 -28.49 -21.15
N TYR A 426 22.98 -27.87 -19.97
CA TYR A 426 23.64 -26.57 -19.86
C TYR A 426 25.07 -26.61 -20.42
N SER A 427 25.85 -27.59 -19.97
CA SER A 427 27.26 -27.74 -20.35
C SER A 427 27.42 -28.02 -21.84
N ARG A 428 26.57 -28.89 -22.41
CA ARG A 428 26.60 -29.28 -23.81
C ARG A 428 26.06 -28.16 -24.71
N LEU A 429 24.86 -27.65 -24.46
CA LEU A 429 24.15 -26.78 -25.40
C LEU A 429 24.77 -25.38 -25.51
N PHE A 430 25.33 -24.85 -24.41
CA PHE A 430 26.01 -23.56 -24.40
C PHE A 430 27.51 -23.65 -24.66
N ASN A 431 28.07 -24.84 -24.90
CA ASN A 431 29.44 -24.99 -25.36
C ASN A 431 29.62 -24.34 -26.73
N SER A 432 30.73 -23.60 -26.92
CA SER A 432 31.04 -22.95 -28.19
C SER A 432 31.30 -23.94 -29.33
N ARG A 433 31.68 -25.19 -29.02
CA ARG A 433 31.96 -26.24 -30.01
C ARG A 433 30.70 -27.00 -30.45
N THR A 434 29.64 -26.98 -29.65
CA THR A 434 28.38 -27.66 -29.98
C THR A 434 27.66 -26.93 -31.10
N PRO A 435 27.22 -27.58 -32.18
CA PRO A 435 26.42 -26.94 -33.21
C PRO A 435 25.18 -26.22 -32.64
N SER A 436 24.86 -25.04 -33.17
CA SER A 436 23.66 -24.31 -32.74
C SER A 436 22.36 -25.08 -32.98
N LYS A 437 22.38 -26.01 -33.94
CA LYS A 437 21.27 -26.92 -34.24
C LYS A 437 20.90 -27.79 -33.03
N GLU A 438 21.86 -28.27 -32.25
CA GLU A 438 21.54 -29.11 -31.07
C GLU A 438 20.69 -28.36 -30.03
N PHE A 439 20.91 -27.06 -29.86
CA PHE A 439 20.07 -26.23 -28.98
C PHE A 439 18.65 -26.11 -29.53
N LEU A 440 18.51 -25.88 -30.84
CA LEU A 440 17.20 -25.79 -31.51
C LEU A 440 16.45 -27.14 -31.49
N ASP A 441 17.17 -28.24 -31.67
CA ASP A 441 16.62 -29.60 -31.58
C ASP A 441 16.14 -29.87 -30.14
N TYR A 442 16.92 -29.49 -29.14
CA TYR A 442 16.50 -29.54 -27.73
C TYR A 442 15.22 -28.72 -27.47
N LEU A 443 15.13 -27.49 -27.98
CA LEU A 443 13.91 -26.67 -27.86
C LEU A 443 12.71 -27.33 -28.54
N THR A 444 12.93 -27.94 -29.70
CA THR A 444 11.88 -28.62 -30.48
C THR A 444 11.37 -29.85 -29.75
N GLN A 445 12.27 -30.70 -29.27
CA GLN A 445 11.92 -31.90 -28.51
C GLN A 445 11.21 -31.55 -27.20
N THR A 446 11.77 -30.59 -26.45
CA THR A 446 11.19 -30.14 -25.17
C THR A 446 9.85 -29.43 -25.38
N GLY A 447 9.73 -28.62 -26.42
CA GLY A 447 8.48 -27.93 -26.77
C GLY A 447 7.36 -28.91 -27.10
N LYS A 448 7.67 -29.98 -27.85
CA LYS A 448 6.74 -31.06 -28.18
C LYS A 448 6.36 -31.88 -26.93
N SER A 449 7.35 -32.35 -26.16
CA SER A 449 7.12 -33.22 -25.00
C SER A 449 6.37 -32.52 -23.87
N LYS A 450 6.75 -31.27 -23.56
CA LYS A 450 6.12 -30.46 -22.50
C LYS A 450 4.94 -29.62 -23.01
N ARG A 451 4.55 -29.73 -24.28
CA ARG A 451 3.48 -28.96 -24.94
C ARG A 451 3.59 -27.44 -24.72
N ILE A 452 4.80 -26.91 -24.84
CA ILE A 452 5.09 -25.49 -24.64
C ILE A 452 4.70 -24.71 -25.89
N SER A 453 3.84 -23.69 -25.75
CA SER A 453 3.48 -22.81 -26.86
C SER A 453 4.68 -21.99 -27.35
N GLU A 454 4.66 -21.59 -28.63
CA GLU A 454 5.74 -20.80 -29.23
C GLU A 454 6.06 -19.54 -28.41
N ILE A 455 5.03 -18.77 -28.03
CA ILE A 455 5.19 -17.55 -27.21
C ILE A 455 5.82 -17.86 -25.84
N SER A 456 5.41 -18.97 -25.21
CA SER A 456 6.01 -19.39 -23.93
C SER A 456 7.48 -19.79 -24.11
N MET A 457 7.82 -20.48 -25.21
CA MET A 457 9.21 -20.84 -25.51
C MET A 457 10.06 -19.60 -25.78
N GLN A 458 9.57 -18.66 -26.58
CA GLN A 458 10.22 -17.37 -26.84
C GLN A 458 10.54 -16.64 -25.52
N THR A 459 9.58 -16.60 -24.61
CA THR A 459 9.73 -15.96 -23.30
C THR A 459 10.78 -16.66 -22.44
N ARG A 460 10.77 -17.99 -22.40
CA ARG A 460 11.73 -18.81 -21.65
C ARG A 460 13.15 -18.64 -22.17
N VAL A 461 13.34 -18.67 -23.48
CA VAL A 461 14.65 -18.48 -24.12
C VAL A 461 15.18 -17.07 -23.84
N SER A 462 14.35 -16.03 -24.03
CA SER A 462 14.72 -14.65 -23.71
C SER A 462 15.12 -14.47 -22.25
N ALA A 463 14.30 -14.96 -21.30
CA ALA A 463 14.60 -14.85 -19.87
C ALA A 463 15.90 -15.60 -19.49
N ARG A 464 16.10 -16.81 -20.01
CA ARG A 464 17.32 -17.59 -19.74
C ARG A 464 18.56 -16.91 -20.30
N PHE A 465 18.49 -16.36 -21.51
CA PHE A 465 19.61 -15.66 -22.12
C PHE A 465 19.99 -14.42 -21.31
N GLN A 466 19.00 -13.62 -20.91
CA GLN A 466 19.22 -12.45 -20.04
C GLN A 466 19.83 -12.84 -18.69
N THR A 467 19.32 -13.89 -18.02
CA THR A 467 19.84 -14.34 -16.72
C THR A 467 21.27 -14.88 -16.81
N ILE A 468 21.64 -15.62 -17.86
CA ILE A 468 23.02 -16.06 -18.08
C ILE A 468 23.96 -14.86 -18.27
N VAL A 469 23.55 -13.86 -19.05
CA VAL A 469 24.38 -12.66 -19.26
C VAL A 469 24.53 -11.86 -17.97
N LEU A 470 23.45 -11.67 -17.21
CA LEU A 470 23.50 -11.04 -15.89
C LEU A 470 24.45 -11.80 -14.95
N GLY A 471 24.32 -13.12 -14.87
CA GLY A 471 25.19 -13.95 -14.05
C GLY A 471 26.66 -13.81 -14.44
N ALA A 472 26.98 -13.81 -15.74
CA ALA A 472 28.33 -13.61 -16.22
C ALA A 472 28.90 -12.21 -15.90
N ILE A 473 28.05 -11.18 -15.89
CA ILE A 473 28.44 -9.82 -15.46
C ILE A 473 28.80 -9.83 -13.98
N LEU A 474 27.94 -10.41 -13.13
CA LEU A 474 28.18 -10.52 -11.69
C LEU A 474 29.44 -11.34 -11.37
N ALA A 475 29.62 -12.47 -12.06
CA ALA A 475 30.83 -13.30 -11.95
C ALA A 475 32.10 -12.48 -12.26
N ARG A 476 32.08 -11.72 -13.36
CA ARG A 476 33.21 -10.87 -13.75
C ARG A 476 33.45 -9.72 -12.76
N LEU A 477 32.41 -9.11 -12.21
CA LEU A 477 32.55 -8.08 -11.19
C LEU A 477 33.29 -8.63 -9.97
N LYS A 478 32.91 -9.83 -9.51
CA LYS A 478 33.59 -10.50 -8.39
C LYS A 478 35.05 -10.79 -8.69
N THR A 479 35.37 -11.26 -9.90
CA THR A 479 36.76 -11.51 -10.32
C THR A 479 37.60 -10.23 -10.39
N LEU A 480 37.01 -9.11 -10.80
CA LEU A 480 37.72 -7.83 -10.92
C LEU A 480 37.99 -7.18 -9.56
N ASN A 481 36.99 -7.14 -8.69
CA ASN A 481 37.11 -6.58 -7.35
C ASN A 481 36.02 -7.16 -6.45
N LYS A 482 36.44 -8.05 -5.53
CA LYS A 482 35.55 -8.78 -4.64
C LYS A 482 34.77 -7.86 -3.69
N ASP A 483 35.42 -6.84 -3.13
CA ASP A 483 34.78 -5.92 -2.17
C ASP A 483 33.77 -5.01 -2.86
N SER A 484 34.11 -4.51 -4.06
CA SER A 484 33.18 -3.73 -4.88
C SER A 484 32.00 -4.58 -5.32
N PHE A 485 32.23 -5.83 -5.69
CA PHE A 485 31.16 -6.78 -6.00
C PHE A 485 30.21 -6.98 -4.81
N PHE A 486 30.72 -7.18 -3.60
CA PHE A 486 29.88 -7.33 -2.41
C PHE A 486 29.04 -6.08 -2.12
N LYS A 487 29.64 -4.88 -2.27
CA LYS A 487 28.89 -3.62 -2.18
C LYS A 487 27.79 -3.51 -3.24
N VAL A 488 28.07 -3.94 -4.48
CA VAL A 488 27.10 -3.94 -5.58
C VAL A 488 25.92 -4.87 -5.28
N VAL A 489 26.18 -6.12 -4.93
CA VAL A 489 25.08 -7.09 -4.73
C VAL A 489 24.29 -6.76 -3.46
N LEU A 490 24.95 -6.25 -2.42
CA LEU A 490 24.28 -5.72 -1.25
C LEU A 490 23.36 -4.54 -1.61
N GLY A 491 23.87 -3.57 -2.38
CA GLY A 491 23.08 -2.44 -2.84
C GLY A 491 21.82 -2.89 -3.59
N MET A 492 21.94 -3.85 -4.51
CA MET A 492 20.80 -4.42 -5.24
C MET A 492 19.74 -5.00 -4.31
N LEU A 493 20.16 -5.74 -3.27
CA LEU A 493 19.26 -6.29 -2.25
C LEU A 493 18.57 -5.18 -1.43
N LEU A 494 19.34 -4.23 -0.92
CA LEU A 494 18.81 -3.15 -0.06
C LEU A 494 17.85 -2.23 -0.82
N TYR A 495 18.11 -1.96 -2.09
CA TYR A 495 17.18 -1.23 -2.97
C TYR A 495 15.83 -1.94 -3.07
N GLY A 496 15.86 -3.26 -3.27
CA GLY A 496 14.65 -4.07 -3.34
C GLY A 496 13.89 -4.10 -2.02
N LYS A 497 14.60 -4.08 -0.89
CA LYS A 497 14.00 -4.09 0.44
C LYS A 497 13.36 -2.77 0.86
N SER A 498 13.63 -1.67 0.14
CA SER A 498 13.33 -0.31 0.61
C SER A 498 13.93 -0.05 2.00
N GLU A 499 14.98 -0.81 2.34
CA GLU A 499 15.86 -0.71 3.51
C GLU A 499 17.25 -0.28 3.05
N SER A 500 17.31 0.44 1.94
CA SER A 500 18.50 1.18 1.57
C SER A 500 18.96 2.02 2.77
N GLN A 501 20.27 2.20 2.93
CA GLN A 501 20.84 3.01 4.01
C GLN A 501 20.27 4.44 4.09
N TRP A 502 19.54 4.86 3.06
CA TRP A 502 18.89 6.15 2.93
C TRP A 502 17.37 6.15 3.21
N SER A 503 16.71 5.02 3.46
CA SER A 503 15.27 4.96 3.73
C SER A 503 14.91 5.61 5.08
N ALA A 504 13.95 6.52 5.06
CA ALA A 504 13.55 7.31 6.20
C ALA A 504 12.75 6.49 7.23
N PRO A 505 12.95 6.77 8.53
CA PRO A 505 12.06 6.32 9.60
C PRO A 505 10.62 6.78 9.38
N HIS A 506 9.67 5.88 9.63
CA HIS A 506 8.22 6.13 9.49
C HIS A 506 7.42 5.13 10.32
N TYR A 507 6.15 5.41 10.55
CA TYR A 507 5.19 4.41 11.03
C TYR A 507 4.57 3.63 9.88
N LYS A 508 4.32 2.35 10.09
CA LYS A 508 3.45 1.52 9.26
C LYS A 508 2.22 1.12 10.05
N VAL A 509 1.05 1.32 9.47
CA VAL A 509 -0.25 0.98 10.05
C VAL A 509 -0.97 0.04 9.10
N GLU A 510 -1.32 -1.18 9.54
CA GLU A 510 -1.85 -2.25 8.67
C GLU A 510 -2.89 -3.17 9.29
#